data_AF-W7NU39-F1
#
_entry.id   AF-W7NU39-F1
#
_cell.length_a   1.000
_cell.length_b   1.000
_cell.length_c   1.000
_cell.angle_alpha   90.00
_cell.angle_beta   90.00
_cell.angle_gamma   90.00
#
_symmetry.space_group_name_H-M   'P 1'
#
loop_
_entity.id
_entity.type
_entity.pdbx_description
1 polymer ?
#
loop_
_entity_poly.entity_id
_entity_poly.type
_entity_poly.pdbx_seq_one_letter_code
_entity_poly.pdbx_strand_id
1 'polypeptide(L)'
;MLDQKGGIVTPEMKSLRAEYLEQQETATEVAGLITEKEELLPVLVDATAHKANVYVNCHHGITQERIDELYESYSAELSNLLRMKYRQFEWNSLEHKPGIIEGANDADKLYREFILNLMLKSTNEILPLRIREDVMSLTGSAPVSGSHDDRKKKLF
;
A
#
# COMPACT_ATOMS: atom_id res chain seq x y z
N MET A 1 -14.73 -22.59 -57.79
CA MET A 1 -16.19 -22.70 -58.02
C MET A 1 -16.65 -22.04 -59.32
N LEU A 2 -16.18 -20.84 -59.69
CA LEU A 2 -16.50 -20.20 -60.98
C LEU A 2 -16.00 -20.99 -62.21
N ASP A 3 -14.80 -21.57 -62.12
CA ASP A 3 -14.20 -22.34 -63.22
C ASP A 3 -14.89 -23.69 -63.52
N GLN A 4 -15.69 -24.21 -62.58
CA GLN A 4 -16.36 -25.52 -62.73
C GLN A 4 -17.75 -25.42 -63.38
N LYS A 5 -18.33 -24.23 -63.53
CA LYS A 5 -19.68 -24.01 -64.12
C LYS A 5 -19.67 -23.13 -65.38
N GLY A 6 -18.53 -23.00 -66.06
CA GLY A 6 -18.43 -22.26 -67.32
C GLY A 6 -18.81 -20.77 -67.20
N GLY A 7 -18.59 -20.15 -66.03
CA GLY A 7 -18.90 -18.74 -65.80
C GLY A 7 -20.37 -18.41 -65.46
N ILE A 8 -21.26 -19.40 -65.36
CA ILE A 8 -22.66 -19.16 -64.95
C ILE A 8 -22.69 -18.93 -63.42
N VAL A 9 -23.03 -17.70 -63.01
CA VAL A 9 -23.16 -17.30 -61.61
C VAL A 9 -24.52 -17.75 -61.06
N THR A 10 -24.53 -18.72 -60.14
CA THR A 10 -25.76 -19.18 -59.49
C THR A 10 -26.20 -18.25 -58.34
N PRO A 11 -27.46 -18.31 -57.90
CA PRO A 11 -27.94 -17.54 -56.74
C PRO A 11 -27.09 -17.75 -55.48
N GLU A 12 -26.63 -18.98 -55.23
CA GLU A 12 -25.77 -19.30 -54.08
C GLU A 12 -24.42 -18.58 -54.17
N MET A 13 -23.85 -18.46 -55.38
CA MET A 13 -22.60 -17.73 -55.60
C MET A 13 -22.77 -16.22 -55.39
N LYS A 14 -23.96 -15.66 -55.68
CA LYS A 14 -24.27 -14.26 -55.37
C LYS A 14 -24.41 -14.04 -53.86
N SER A 15 -25.08 -14.96 -53.17
CA SER A 15 -25.23 -14.92 -51.70
C SER A 15 -23.86 -14.99 -51.02
N LEU A 16 -23.02 -15.95 -51.42
CA LEU A 16 -21.67 -16.12 -50.86
C LEU A 16 -20.78 -14.90 -51.14
N ARG A 17 -20.93 -14.26 -52.31
CA ARG A 17 -20.20 -13.02 -52.63
C ARG A 17 -20.64 -11.85 -51.74
N ALA A 18 -21.94 -11.72 -51.46
CA ALA A 18 -22.45 -10.68 -50.58
C ALA A 18 -21.94 -10.86 -49.14
N GLU A 19 -22.01 -12.09 -48.63
CA GLU A 19 -21.48 -12.44 -47.30
C GLU A 19 -19.97 -12.22 -47.20
N TYR A 20 -19.21 -12.56 -48.24
CA TYR A 20 -17.76 -12.30 -48.29
C TYR A 20 -17.44 -10.80 -48.23
N LEU A 21 -18.20 -9.96 -48.94
CA LEU A 21 -18.02 -8.50 -48.91
C LEU A 21 -18.34 -7.93 -47.53
N GLU A 22 -19.40 -8.40 -46.89
CA GLU A 22 -19.77 -8.01 -45.53
C GLU A 22 -18.70 -8.42 -44.49
N GLN A 23 -18.15 -9.63 -44.61
CA GLN A 23 -17.02 -10.07 -43.79
C GLN A 23 -15.77 -9.22 -44.01
N GLN A 24 -15.49 -8.84 -45.26
CA GLN A 24 -14.36 -7.99 -45.59
C GLN A 24 -14.50 -6.58 -44.99
N GLU A 25 -15.70 -5.99 -45.06
CA GLU A 25 -16.01 -4.70 -44.43
C GLU A 25 -15.85 -4.77 -42.91
N THR A 26 -16.44 -5.79 -42.28
CA THR A 26 -16.33 -6.04 -40.83
C THR A 26 -14.87 -6.21 -40.40
N ALA A 27 -14.08 -6.98 -41.14
CA ALA A 27 -12.67 -7.19 -40.85
C ALA A 27 -11.87 -5.87 -40.92
N THR A 28 -12.24 -4.98 -41.84
CA THR A 28 -11.61 -3.68 -42.00
C THR A 28 -11.95 -2.76 -40.83
N GLU A 29 -13.20 -2.73 -40.38
CA GLU A 29 -13.62 -1.97 -39.20
C GLU A 29 -12.92 -2.47 -37.92
N VAL A 30 -12.86 -3.80 -37.73
CA VAL A 30 -12.18 -4.39 -36.57
C VAL A 30 -10.68 -4.06 -36.58
N ALA A 31 -10.03 -4.09 -37.75
CA ALA A 31 -8.63 -3.69 -37.87
C ALA A 31 -8.43 -2.22 -37.48
N GLY A 32 -9.33 -1.32 -37.92
CA GLY A 32 -9.31 0.09 -37.52
C GLY A 32 -9.45 0.28 -36.01
N LEU A 33 -10.38 -0.44 -35.38
CA LEU A 33 -10.56 -0.41 -33.92
C LEU A 33 -9.33 -0.93 -33.16
N ILE A 34 -8.68 -1.99 -33.67
CA ILE A 34 -7.45 -2.51 -33.06
C ILE A 34 -6.36 -1.44 -33.08
N THR A 35 -6.13 -0.79 -34.22
CA THR A 35 -5.13 0.27 -34.34
C THR A 35 -5.42 1.44 -33.39
N GLU A 36 -6.67 1.91 -33.30
CA GLU A 36 -7.05 2.96 -32.36
C GLU A 36 -6.76 2.57 -30.90
N LYS A 37 -7.03 1.32 -30.52
CA LYS A 37 -6.73 0.84 -29.16
C LYS A 37 -5.24 0.68 -28.91
N GLU A 38 -4.47 0.23 -29.90
CA GLU A 38 -3.02 0.12 -29.81
C GLU A 38 -2.35 1.49 -29.62
N GLU A 39 -2.88 2.55 -30.24
CA GLU A 39 -2.38 3.92 -30.03
C GLU A 39 -2.71 4.47 -28.64
N LEU A 40 -3.86 4.11 -28.06
CA LEU A 40 -4.28 4.56 -26.73
C LEU A 40 -3.61 3.81 -25.57
N LEU A 41 -3.26 2.54 -25.79
CA LEU A 41 -2.67 1.66 -24.78
C LEU A 41 -1.43 2.29 -24.12
N PRO A 42 -0.46 2.86 -24.86
CA PRO A 42 0.71 3.51 -24.29
C PRO A 42 0.38 4.64 -23.32
N VAL A 43 -0.52 5.53 -23.72
CA VAL A 43 -0.94 6.69 -22.92
C VAL A 43 -1.61 6.23 -21.62
N LEU A 44 -2.43 5.18 -21.70
CA LEU A 44 -3.09 4.61 -20.53
C LEU A 44 -2.11 3.92 -19.58
N VAL A 45 -1.10 3.22 -20.11
CA VAL A 45 -0.05 2.58 -19.30
C VAL A 45 0.73 3.63 -18.52
N ASP A 46 1.19 4.68 -19.18
CA ASP A 46 1.95 5.76 -18.53
C ASP A 46 1.12 6.51 -17.49
N ALA A 47 -0.13 6.84 -17.82
CA ALA A 47 -1.05 7.49 -16.88
C ALA A 47 -1.34 6.60 -15.65
N THR A 48 -1.48 5.29 -15.86
CA THR A 48 -1.69 4.31 -14.78
C THR A 48 -0.44 4.20 -13.90
N ALA A 49 0.75 4.10 -14.50
CA ALA A 49 2.00 4.05 -13.78
C ALA A 49 2.26 5.31 -12.95
N HIS A 50 1.97 6.48 -13.52
CA HIS A 50 2.08 7.75 -12.82
C HIS A 50 1.15 7.79 -11.60
N LYS A 51 -0.14 7.47 -11.78
CA LYS A 51 -1.10 7.44 -10.67
C LYS A 51 -0.73 6.43 -9.59
N ALA A 52 -0.26 5.24 -9.98
CA ALA A 52 0.19 4.22 -9.05
C ALA A 52 1.40 4.69 -8.25
N ASN A 53 2.35 5.39 -8.88
CA ASN A 53 3.50 5.97 -8.19
C ASN A 53 3.08 7.05 -7.17
N VAL A 54 2.19 7.96 -7.57
CA VAL A 54 1.62 8.98 -6.66
C VAL A 54 0.94 8.32 -5.48
N TYR A 55 0.06 7.35 -5.72
CA TYR A 55 -0.65 6.62 -4.67
C TYR A 55 0.31 5.95 -3.67
N VAL A 56 1.32 5.23 -4.14
CA VAL A 56 2.29 4.54 -3.27
C VAL A 56 3.06 5.54 -2.41
N ASN A 57 3.49 6.66 -2.99
CA ASN A 57 4.23 7.68 -2.26
C ASN A 57 3.35 8.39 -1.22
N CYS A 58 2.10 8.71 -1.57
CA CYS A 58 1.14 9.28 -0.62
C CYS A 58 0.83 8.31 0.53
N HIS A 59 0.62 7.03 0.22
CA HIS A 59 0.40 5.99 1.25
C HIS A 59 1.57 5.93 2.23
N HIS A 60 2.80 5.89 1.71
CA HIS A 60 3.99 5.91 2.55
C HIS A 60 4.10 7.16 3.41
N GLY A 61 3.81 8.35 2.85
CA GLY A 61 3.82 9.61 3.59
C GLY A 61 2.83 9.62 4.76
N ILE A 62 1.57 9.25 4.51
CA ILE A 62 0.52 9.18 5.54
C ILE A 62 0.89 8.17 6.63
N THR A 63 1.38 7.00 6.24
CA THR A 63 1.82 5.98 7.21
C THR A 63 2.99 6.47 8.06
N GLN A 64 3.97 7.15 7.46
CA GLN A 64 5.13 7.65 8.20
C GLN A 64 4.74 8.79 9.16
N GLU A 65 3.99 9.79 8.68
CA GLU A 65 3.50 10.88 9.52
C GLU A 65 2.70 10.34 10.71
N ARG A 66 1.87 9.31 10.47
CA ARG A 66 1.10 8.70 11.54
C ARG A 66 1.95 7.95 12.55
N ILE A 67 2.98 7.24 12.11
CA ILE A 67 3.94 6.57 13.00
C ILE A 67 4.64 7.62 13.88
N ASP A 68 5.05 8.75 13.30
CA ASP A 68 5.72 9.83 14.02
C ASP A 68 4.77 10.47 15.06
N GLU A 69 3.50 10.73 14.71
CA GLU A 69 2.49 11.22 15.64
C GLU A 69 2.27 10.28 16.84
N LEU A 70 2.13 8.98 16.57
CA LEU A 70 1.98 7.98 17.62
C LEU A 70 3.21 7.97 18.52
N TYR A 71 4.40 7.99 17.94
CA TYR A 71 5.66 7.99 18.68
C TYR A 71 5.75 9.18 19.64
N GLU A 72 5.43 10.39 19.17
CA GLU A 72 5.43 11.60 20.00
C GLU A 72 4.38 11.55 21.12
N SER A 73 3.16 11.09 20.83
CA SER A 73 2.11 10.98 21.85
C SER A 73 2.51 9.99 22.95
N TYR A 74 2.98 8.81 22.57
CA TYR A 74 3.38 7.78 23.52
C TYR A 74 4.64 8.16 24.30
N SER A 75 5.61 8.82 23.66
CA SER A 75 6.83 9.27 24.33
C SER A 75 6.52 10.34 25.39
N ALA A 76 5.60 11.26 25.09
CA ALA A 76 5.15 12.30 26.02
C ALA A 76 4.38 11.70 27.20
N GLU A 77 3.45 10.78 26.96
CA GLU A 77 2.72 10.08 28.02
C GLU A 77 3.65 9.28 28.93
N LEU A 78 4.59 8.51 28.35
CA LEU A 78 5.58 7.75 29.11
C LEU A 78 6.46 8.68 29.95
N SER A 79 6.94 9.79 29.37
CA SER A 79 7.75 10.78 30.09
C SER A 79 6.97 11.42 31.25
N ASN A 80 5.69 11.72 31.06
CA ASN A 80 4.82 12.23 32.13
C ASN A 80 4.61 11.21 33.25
N LEU A 81 4.38 9.95 32.92
CA LEU A 81 4.24 8.86 33.88
C LEU A 81 5.53 8.68 34.70
N LEU A 82 6.69 8.69 34.03
CA LEU A 82 8.00 8.64 34.67
C LEU A 82 8.18 9.81 35.62
N ARG A 83 7.91 11.04 35.17
CA ARG A 83 8.00 12.24 36.03
C ARG A 83 7.10 12.15 37.25
N MET A 84 5.90 11.57 37.12
CA MET A 84 5.00 11.34 38.25
C MET A 84 5.55 10.31 39.23
N LYS A 85 6.19 9.23 38.74
CA LYS A 85 6.86 8.22 39.57
C LYS A 85 8.08 8.78 40.31
N TYR A 86 8.95 9.55 39.66
CA TYR A 86 10.07 10.23 40.33
C TYR A 86 9.59 11.18 41.44
N ARG A 87 8.55 11.99 41.18
CA ARG A 87 7.97 12.85 42.23
C ARG A 87 7.41 12.06 43.42
N GLN A 88 6.85 10.87 43.19
CA GLN A 88 6.40 10.00 44.29
C GLN A 88 7.57 9.52 45.15
N PHE A 89 8.76 9.28 44.58
CA PHE A 89 9.95 8.96 45.34
C PHE A 89 10.48 10.17 46.12
N GLU A 90 10.49 11.36 45.51
CA GLU A 90 10.88 12.61 46.18
C GLU A 90 9.93 12.96 47.35
N TRP A 91 8.61 12.78 47.18
CA TRP A 91 7.62 13.02 48.23
C TRP A 91 7.66 11.98 49.36
N ASN A 92 7.99 10.73 49.03
CA ASN A 92 8.14 9.65 50.01
C ASN A 92 9.54 9.59 50.64
N SER A 93 10.29 10.69 50.61
CA SER A 93 11.54 10.91 51.37
C SER A 93 11.27 10.95 52.89
N LEU A 94 10.69 9.88 53.43
CA LEU A 94 11.09 9.34 54.71
C LEU A 94 12.57 8.98 54.56
N GLU A 95 13.40 9.62 55.39
CA GLU A 95 14.84 9.39 55.60
C GLU A 95 15.47 8.30 54.73
N HIS A 96 16.40 8.74 53.88
CA HIS A 96 17.41 7.94 53.20
C HIS A 96 17.70 6.61 53.91
N LYS A 97 16.98 5.54 53.53
CA LYS A 97 17.19 4.21 54.11
C LYS A 97 18.56 3.71 53.65
N PRO A 98 19.49 3.38 54.56
CA PRO A 98 20.79 2.82 54.19
C PRO A 98 20.54 1.49 53.46
N GLY A 99 20.94 1.41 52.20
CA GLY A 99 20.69 0.25 51.32
C GLY A 99 20.36 0.60 49.87
N ILE A 100 20.12 1.88 49.54
CA ILE A 100 20.10 2.35 48.16
C ILE A 100 21.56 2.47 47.70
N ILE A 101 22.11 1.34 47.28
CA ILE A 101 23.47 1.22 46.76
C ILE A 101 23.51 1.88 45.37
N GLU A 102 24.31 2.93 45.24
CA GLU A 102 24.88 3.39 43.98
C GLU A 102 25.41 2.17 43.21
N GLY A 103 24.71 1.76 42.14
CA GLY A 103 25.20 0.77 41.18
C GLY A 103 24.35 -0.50 40.97
N ALA A 104 23.48 -0.90 41.92
CA ALA A 104 22.68 -2.13 41.79
C ALA A 104 21.17 -1.90 41.59
N ASN A 105 20.64 -0.84 42.21
CA ASN A 105 19.23 -0.46 42.20
C ASN A 105 19.05 0.96 41.66
N ASP A 106 19.95 1.37 40.75
CA ASP A 106 19.83 2.64 40.06
C ASP A 106 18.48 2.63 39.33
N ALA A 107 17.59 3.51 39.75
CA ALA A 107 16.23 3.58 39.23
C ALA A 107 16.28 3.65 37.70
N ASP A 108 17.21 4.42 37.17
CA ASP A 108 17.41 4.60 35.73
C ASP A 108 17.74 3.28 35.01
N LYS A 109 18.54 2.40 35.63
CA LYS A 109 18.93 1.10 35.04
C LYS A 109 17.77 0.10 35.07
N LEU A 110 17.07 -0.02 36.20
CA LEU A 110 15.91 -0.91 36.32
C LEU A 110 14.74 -0.46 35.43
N TYR A 111 14.52 0.86 35.32
CA TYR A 111 13.50 1.41 34.43
C TYR A 111 13.87 1.24 32.96
N ARG A 112 15.14 1.40 32.59
CA ARG A 112 15.61 1.10 31.23
C ARG A 112 15.37 -0.35 30.85
N GLU A 113 15.72 -1.30 31.72
CA GLU A 113 15.45 -2.72 31.49
C GLU A 113 13.96 -3.04 31.44
N PHE A 114 13.13 -2.42 32.29
CA PHE A 114 11.68 -2.61 32.27
C PHE A 114 11.06 -2.09 30.96
N ILE A 115 11.41 -0.88 30.52
CA ILE A 115 10.91 -0.30 29.27
C ILE A 115 11.38 -1.13 28.08
N LEU A 116 12.65 -1.55 28.04
CA LEU A 116 13.17 -2.40 26.97
C LEU A 116 12.48 -3.76 26.93
N ASN A 117 12.26 -4.40 28.09
CA ASN A 117 11.53 -5.66 28.18
C ASN A 117 10.05 -5.52 27.79
N LEU A 118 9.42 -4.40 28.15
CA LEU A 118 8.04 -4.10 27.75
C LEU A 118 7.97 -3.94 26.22
N MET A 119 8.86 -3.14 25.64
CA MET A 119 8.97 -2.97 24.18
C MET A 119 9.21 -4.31 23.48
N LEU A 120 10.22 -5.08 23.92
CA LEU A 120 10.56 -6.41 23.39
C LEU A 120 9.38 -7.37 23.45
N LYS A 121 8.68 -7.43 24.58
CA LYS A 121 7.50 -8.29 24.74
C LYS A 121 6.37 -7.84 23.81
N SER A 122 6.12 -6.54 23.70
CA SER A 122 5.11 -5.99 22.80
C SER A 122 5.45 -6.10 21.31
N THR A 123 6.72 -6.18 20.91
CA THR A 123 7.12 -6.49 19.53
C THR A 123 7.05 -7.98 19.21
N ASN A 124 7.18 -8.86 20.21
CA ASN A 124 7.15 -10.32 20.03
C ASN A 124 5.74 -10.92 20.13
N GLU A 125 4.85 -10.28 20.88
CA GLU A 125 3.42 -10.57 20.84
C GLU A 125 2.80 -9.65 19.78
N ILE A 126 2.26 -10.20 18.67
CA ILE A 126 1.44 -9.44 17.72
C ILE A 126 0.16 -9.03 18.45
N LEU A 127 0.25 -8.00 19.28
CA LEU A 127 -0.90 -7.35 19.85
C LEU A 127 -1.44 -6.42 18.76
N PRO A 128 -2.65 -6.65 18.23
CA PRO A 128 -3.28 -5.64 17.42
C PRO A 128 -3.33 -4.37 18.26
N LEU A 129 -2.80 -3.27 17.71
CA LEU A 129 -2.92 -1.95 18.32
C LEU A 129 -4.40 -1.80 18.71
N ARG A 130 -4.68 -1.77 20.02
CA ARG A 130 -6.06 -1.67 20.53
C ARG A 130 -6.67 -0.30 20.27
N ILE A 131 -5.89 0.63 19.74
CA ILE A 131 -6.39 1.84 19.11
C ILE A 131 -7.07 1.39 17.82
N ARG A 132 -8.40 1.54 17.76
CA ARG A 132 -9.08 1.66 16.46
C ARG A 132 -8.47 2.89 15.77
N GLU A 133 -7.42 2.69 15.01
CA GLU A 133 -6.85 3.75 14.19
C GLU A 133 -7.76 3.93 12.98
N ASP A 134 -8.50 5.02 13.00
CA ASP A 134 -9.30 5.52 11.89
C ASP A 134 -8.47 5.63 10.60
N VAL A 135 -7.27 6.21 10.68
CA VAL A 135 -6.38 6.38 9.52
C VAL A 135 -5.90 5.04 8.98
N MET A 136 -5.27 4.20 9.81
CA MET A 136 -4.73 2.91 9.34
C MET A 136 -5.81 1.89 8.98
N SER A 137 -7.01 2.00 9.55
CA SER A 137 -8.16 1.21 9.11
C SER A 137 -8.67 1.60 7.72
N LEU A 138 -8.48 2.87 7.32
CA LEU A 138 -8.87 3.39 6.02
C LEU A 138 -7.79 3.17 4.96
N THR A 139 -6.52 3.39 5.30
CA THR A 139 -5.40 3.33 4.36
C THR A 139 -4.79 1.93 4.27
N GLY A 140 -4.99 1.08 5.26
CA GLY A 140 -4.28 -0.18 5.42
C GLY A 140 -2.81 0.03 5.80
N SER A 141 -2.15 -1.06 6.20
CA SER A 141 -0.73 -1.06 6.59
C SER A 141 0.24 -1.05 5.41
N ALA A 142 -0.25 -1.32 4.20
CA ALA A 142 0.55 -1.32 2.98
C ALA A 142 -0.30 -0.88 1.78
N PRO A 143 0.33 -0.33 0.72
CA PRO A 143 -0.36 -0.08 -0.53
C PRO A 143 -0.94 -1.37 -1.12
N VAL A 144 -2.01 -1.26 -1.90
CA VAL A 144 -2.53 -2.39 -2.68
C VAL A 144 -1.41 -3.00 -3.55
N SER A 145 -1.26 -4.32 -3.48
CA SER A 145 -0.14 -5.05 -4.11
C SER A 145 0.05 -4.72 -5.59
N GLY A 146 -1.05 -4.63 -6.36
CA GLY A 146 -1.01 -4.31 -7.79
C GLY A 146 -0.42 -2.93 -8.13
N SER A 147 -0.49 -1.96 -7.20
CA SER A 147 0.06 -0.62 -7.42
C SER A 147 1.59 -0.60 -7.54
N HIS A 148 2.28 -1.57 -6.92
CA HIS A 148 3.72 -1.70 -7.05
C HIS A 148 4.15 -2.21 -8.42
N ASP A 149 3.31 -3.02 -9.07
CA ASP A 149 3.57 -3.50 -10.41
C ASP A 149 3.19 -2.45 -11.43
N ASP A 150 2.05 -1.78 -11.24
CA ASP A 150 1.61 -0.70 -12.12
C ASP A 150 2.60 0.47 -12.15
N ARG A 151 3.18 0.89 -11.02
CA ARG A 151 4.18 1.98 -11.03
C ARG A 151 5.47 1.66 -11.78
N LYS A 152 5.77 0.36 -11.99
CA LYS A 152 6.98 -0.09 -12.69
C LYS A 152 6.77 -0.18 -14.20
N LYS A 153 5.52 -0.14 -14.67
CA LYS A 153 5.20 -0.15 -16.09
C LYS A 153 5.59 1.19 -16.70
N LYS A 154 6.83 1.32 -17.18
CA LYS A 154 7.22 2.36 -18.13
C LYS A 154 7.31 1.73 -19.50
N LEU A 155 6.73 2.38 -20.50
CA LEU A 155 7.07 2.07 -21.89
C LEU A 155 8.46 2.61 -22.20
N PHE A 156 9.26 1.78 -22.86
CA PHE A 156 10.56 2.14 -23.43
C PHE A 156 10.37 3.08 -24.62
#